data_AF-K3ZAK4-F1
#
_entry.id   AF-K3ZAK4-F1
#
_cell.length_a   1.000
_cell.length_b   1.000
_cell.length_c   1.000
_cell.angle_alpha   90.00
_cell.angle_beta   90.00
_cell.angle_gamma   90.00
#
_symmetry.space_group_name_H-M   'P 1'
#
loop_
_entity.id
_entity.type
_entity.pdbx_description
1 polymer ?
#
loop_
_entity_poly.entity_id
_entity_poly.type
_entity_poly.pdbx_seq_one_letter_code
_entity_poly.pdbx_strand_id
1 'polypeptide(L)'
;MQNEVNTPKKAVLPSVTPCKEKHEASLRKALSPISSNMEPQTPIETPKVEKIPGATPLDKFNALGSNLKEALVQQYLDFLNEGNKEELQQLKGIGARRAEYILELREESPRPFKTLVDLENIGLSSKQVQDILRKTASGIFK
;
A
#
# COMPACT_ATOMS: atom_id res chain seq x y z
N MET A 1 47.07 -26.73 17.83
CA MET A 1 47.47 -27.94 17.07
C MET A 1 46.28 -28.24 16.16
N GLN A 2 46.26 -27.73 14.91
CA GLN A 2 46.70 -28.42 13.67
C GLN A 2 45.83 -29.70 13.45
N ASN A 3 45.02 -29.93 12.39
CA ASN A 3 45.03 -29.57 10.95
C ASN A 3 43.59 -29.78 10.40
N GLU A 4 42.98 -28.96 9.53
CA GLU A 4 43.08 -28.85 8.04
C GLU A 4 43.13 -30.18 7.26
N VAL A 5 42.51 -30.17 6.05
CA VAL A 5 42.77 -31.00 4.85
C VAL A 5 41.74 -32.14 4.61
N ASN A 6 41.13 -32.41 3.44
CA ASN A 6 41.37 -32.09 2.02
C ASN A 6 40.06 -32.28 1.20
N THR A 7 39.86 -31.46 0.16
CA THR A 7 39.00 -31.75 -1.01
C THR A 7 39.86 -32.29 -2.14
N PRO A 8 39.39 -33.20 -3.00
CA PRO A 8 39.92 -33.25 -4.36
C PRO A 8 38.86 -32.99 -5.44
N LYS A 9 39.25 -32.08 -6.33
CA LYS A 9 38.66 -31.71 -7.61
C LYS A 9 38.88 -32.82 -8.65
N LYS A 10 37.99 -32.94 -9.64
CA LYS A 10 38.24 -33.56 -10.97
C LYS A 10 37.31 -32.88 -11.98
N ALA A 11 37.79 -31.95 -12.83
CA ALA A 11 38.47 -32.14 -14.13
C ALA A 11 37.59 -32.92 -15.14
N VAL A 12 37.41 -32.60 -16.42
CA VAL A 12 37.91 -31.59 -17.38
C VAL A 12 37.04 -31.77 -18.66
N LEU A 13 36.88 -30.71 -19.47
CA LEU A 13 36.32 -30.62 -20.85
C LEU A 13 36.98 -31.56 -21.90
N PRO A 14 36.76 -31.49 -23.24
CA PRO A 14 35.61 -31.12 -24.11
C PRO A 14 35.35 -32.19 -25.21
N SER A 15 34.31 -32.04 -26.05
CA SER A 15 34.28 -32.68 -27.38
C SER A 15 33.48 -31.84 -28.38
N VAL A 16 34.23 -31.35 -29.37
CA VAL A 16 33.81 -30.76 -30.64
C VAL A 16 33.58 -31.87 -31.66
N THR A 17 32.62 -31.72 -32.59
CA THR A 17 32.79 -31.84 -34.06
C THR A 17 31.45 -31.70 -34.83
N PRO A 18 31.47 -31.42 -36.15
CA PRO A 18 30.54 -30.51 -36.82
C PRO A 18 29.65 -31.17 -37.89
N CYS A 19 28.58 -30.50 -38.31
CA CYS A 19 27.96 -30.70 -39.62
C CYS A 19 27.62 -29.36 -40.27
N LYS A 20 28.17 -29.14 -41.46
CA LYS A 20 27.77 -28.08 -42.41
C LYS A 20 26.46 -28.51 -43.08
N GLU A 21 25.51 -27.60 -43.30
CA GLU A 21 25.10 -27.27 -44.67
C GLU A 21 24.31 -25.95 -44.73
N LYS A 22 24.47 -25.29 -45.88
CA LYS A 22 24.06 -23.94 -46.26
C LYS A 22 22.55 -23.88 -46.45
N HIS A 23 21.86 -22.80 -46.09
CA HIS A 23 20.82 -22.22 -46.95
C HIS A 23 20.67 -20.71 -46.70
N GLU A 24 20.66 -20.02 -47.82
CA GLU A 24 20.48 -18.60 -48.07
C GLU A 24 19.01 -18.20 -47.88
N ALA A 25 18.75 -17.15 -47.09
CA ALA A 25 17.66 -16.21 -47.33
C ALA A 25 17.77 -15.01 -46.38
N SER A 26 18.08 -13.87 -47.00
CA SER A 26 17.72 -12.52 -46.60
C SER A 26 16.48 -12.45 -45.72
N LEU A 27 16.59 -11.91 -44.50
CA LEU A 27 15.68 -10.90 -43.94
C LEU A 27 16.41 -10.15 -42.82
N ARG A 28 16.73 -8.88 -43.07
CA ARG A 28 17.25 -7.95 -42.06
C ARG A 28 16.19 -7.79 -40.97
N LYS A 29 16.32 -8.53 -39.88
CA LYS A 29 15.53 -8.30 -38.67
C LYS A 29 16.13 -7.10 -37.96
N ALA A 30 15.71 -5.92 -38.40
CA ALA A 30 16.02 -4.66 -37.73
C ALA A 30 15.52 -4.76 -36.28
N LEU A 31 16.44 -4.63 -35.33
CA LEU A 31 16.11 -4.38 -33.94
C LEU A 31 15.44 -3.00 -33.89
N SER A 32 14.13 -2.98 -33.72
CA SER A 32 13.43 -1.75 -33.34
C SER A 32 13.99 -1.27 -32.00
N PRO A 33 14.38 0.00 -31.85
CA PRO A 33 14.68 0.52 -30.53
C PRO A 33 13.42 0.44 -29.68
N ILE A 34 13.54 -0.23 -28.53
CA ILE A 34 12.51 -0.21 -27.49
C ILE A 34 12.42 1.25 -27.03
N SER A 35 11.34 1.93 -27.39
CA SER A 35 11.01 3.22 -26.78
C SER A 35 10.66 2.93 -25.33
N SER A 36 11.64 3.07 -24.44
CA SER A 36 11.44 3.04 -23.00
C SER A 36 10.82 4.37 -22.57
N ASN A 37 9.53 4.54 -22.84
CA ASN A 37 8.74 5.56 -22.17
C ASN A 37 7.85 4.88 -21.14
N MET A 38 8.48 4.55 -20.01
CA MET A 38 7.78 4.14 -18.79
C MET A 38 8.25 5.09 -17.69
N GLU A 39 7.75 6.31 -17.71
CA GLU A 39 7.60 7.08 -16.49
C GLU A 39 6.20 6.72 -15.96
N PRO A 40 6.07 5.98 -14.84
CA PRO A 40 4.78 5.77 -14.22
C PRO A 40 4.40 7.08 -13.54
N GLN A 41 3.82 8.01 -14.29
CA GLN A 41 3.02 9.06 -13.70
C GLN A 41 1.68 8.42 -13.34
N THR A 42 1.62 7.84 -12.14
CA THR A 42 0.34 7.66 -11.47
C THR A 42 -0.25 9.06 -11.35
N PRO A 43 -1.39 9.38 -12.01
CA PRO A 43 -2.05 10.64 -11.74
C PRO A 43 -2.43 10.59 -10.26
N ILE A 44 -1.84 11.46 -9.46
CA ILE A 44 -2.47 11.89 -8.22
C ILE A 44 -3.81 12.43 -8.70
N GLU A 45 -4.88 11.67 -8.49
CA GLU A 45 -6.23 12.18 -8.67
C GLU A 45 -6.36 13.34 -7.69
N THR A 46 -6.09 14.56 -8.17
CA THR A 46 -6.59 15.75 -7.51
C THR A 46 -8.08 15.50 -7.36
N PRO A 47 -8.66 15.53 -6.14
CA PRO A 47 -10.10 15.37 -6.00
C PRO A 47 -10.72 16.42 -6.91
N LYS A 48 -11.41 15.95 -7.95
CA LYS A 48 -12.06 16.81 -8.93
C LYS A 48 -13.08 17.61 -8.14
N VAL A 49 -12.70 18.80 -7.70
CA VAL A 49 -13.62 19.74 -7.08
C VAL A 49 -14.53 20.14 -8.22
N GLU A 50 -15.65 19.43 -8.34
CA GLU A 50 -16.73 19.82 -9.22
C GLU A 50 -17.03 21.27 -8.89
N LYS A 51 -16.77 22.14 -9.86
CA LYS A 51 -16.95 23.58 -9.73
C LYS A 51 -18.45 23.82 -9.60
N ILE A 52 -18.97 23.76 -8.38
CA ILE A 52 -20.39 24.01 -8.09
C ILE A 52 -20.70 25.42 -8.62
N PRO A 53 -21.50 25.55 -9.70
CA PRO A 53 -21.82 26.85 -10.27
C PRO A 53 -22.61 27.65 -9.23
N GLY A 54 -22.10 28.80 -8.80
CA GLY A 54 -22.75 29.63 -7.79
C GLY A 54 -22.38 29.36 -6.33
N ALA A 55 -21.44 28.45 -6.04
CA ALA A 55 -21.01 28.21 -4.65
C ALA A 55 -20.25 29.42 -4.05
N THR A 56 -20.66 29.81 -2.85
CA THR A 56 -19.96 30.84 -2.07
C THR A 56 -18.57 30.36 -1.65
N PRO A 57 -17.65 31.27 -1.29
CA PRO A 57 -16.36 30.86 -0.72
C PRO A 57 -16.50 29.93 0.51
N LEU A 58 -17.54 30.12 1.33
CA LEU A 58 -17.83 29.28 2.49
C LEU A 58 -18.25 27.86 2.09
N ASP A 59 -19.09 27.72 1.06
CA ASP A 59 -19.54 26.40 0.57
C ASP A 59 -18.37 25.57 0.06
N LYS A 60 -17.46 26.22 -0.70
CA LYS A 60 -16.24 25.57 -1.19
C LYS A 60 -15.36 25.09 -0.04
N PHE A 61 -15.18 25.91 0.99
CA PHE A 61 -14.41 25.53 2.17
C PHE A 61 -15.04 24.35 2.92
N ASN A 62 -16.36 24.39 3.14
CA ASN A 62 -17.08 23.30 3.82
C ASN A 62 -17.08 21.99 3.02
N ALA A 63 -17.16 22.07 1.68
CA ALA A 63 -17.04 20.90 0.81
C ALA A 63 -15.66 20.26 0.93
N LEU A 64 -14.58 21.06 0.89
CA LEU A 64 -13.22 20.58 1.13
C LEU A 64 -13.06 19.95 2.51
N GLY A 65 -13.61 20.58 3.56
CA GLY A 65 -13.59 20.06 4.92
C GLY A 65 -14.33 18.72 5.06
N SER A 66 -15.45 18.55 4.35
CA SER A 66 -16.22 17.30 4.33
C SER A 66 -15.45 16.16 3.64
N ASN A 67 -14.82 16.46 2.50
CA ASN A 67 -13.98 15.49 1.79
C ASN A 67 -12.76 15.07 2.64
N LEU A 68 -12.13 16.03 3.31
CA LEU A 68 -11.01 15.74 4.22
C LEU A 68 -11.46 14.87 5.40
N LYS A 69 -12.63 15.15 5.97
CA LYS A 69 -13.22 14.34 7.05
C LYS A 69 -13.45 12.91 6.58
N GLU A 70 -14.04 12.72 5.40
CA GLU A 70 -14.28 11.39 4.83
C GLU A 70 -12.97 10.65 4.58
N ALA A 71 -11.99 11.29 3.93
CA ALA A 71 -10.67 10.71 3.67
C ALA A 71 -9.96 10.30 4.98
N LEU A 72 -10.07 11.11 6.03
CA LEU A 72 -9.49 10.79 7.33
C LEU A 72 -10.17 9.59 8.00
N VAL A 73 -11.50 9.48 7.89
CA VAL A 73 -12.25 8.31 8.38
C VAL A 73 -11.84 7.06 7.62
N GLN A 74 -11.78 7.11 6.28
CA GLN A 74 -11.37 5.98 5.46
C GLN A 74 -9.95 5.52 5.79
N GLN A 75 -8.98 6.44 5.88
CA GLN A 75 -7.61 6.06 6.28
C GLN A 75 -7.55 5.46 7.68
N TYR A 76 -8.38 5.91 8.62
CA TYR A 76 -8.45 5.30 9.93
C TYR A 76 -8.95 3.86 9.86
N LEU A 77 -10.00 3.60 9.07
CA LEU A 77 -10.53 2.25 8.87
C LEU A 77 -9.52 1.34 8.15
N ASP A 78 -8.86 1.83 7.10
CA ASP A 78 -7.84 1.09 6.38
C ASP A 78 -6.65 0.74 7.28
N PHE A 79 -6.21 1.68 8.11
CA PHE A 79 -5.17 1.41 9.11
C PHE A 79 -5.59 0.31 10.09
N LEU A 80 -6.86 0.29 10.53
CA LEU A 80 -7.38 -0.79 11.38
C LEU A 80 -7.50 -2.12 10.66
N ASN A 81 -7.58 -2.15 9.32
CA ASN A 81 -7.60 -3.38 8.53
C ASN A 81 -6.19 -3.90 8.21
N GLU A 82 -5.20 -3.02 8.10
CA GLU A 82 -3.87 -3.37 7.56
C GLU A 82 -2.73 -3.27 8.58
N GLY A 83 -2.80 -2.33 9.54
CA GLY A 83 -1.69 -2.01 10.45
C GLY A 83 -1.29 -3.16 11.37
N ASN A 84 0.00 -3.25 11.72
CA ASN A 84 0.50 -4.27 12.65
C ASN A 84 0.17 -3.95 14.12
N LYS A 85 0.44 -4.89 15.03
CA LYS A 85 0.07 -4.76 16.45
C LYS A 85 0.67 -3.52 17.11
N GLU A 86 1.91 -3.19 16.79
CA GLU A 86 2.64 -2.05 17.35
C GLU A 86 2.09 -0.72 16.82
N GLU A 87 1.83 -0.65 15.51
CA GLU A 87 1.20 0.48 14.83
C GLU A 87 -0.21 0.76 15.35
N LEU A 88 -1.02 -0.30 15.52
CA LEU A 88 -2.36 -0.20 16.10
C LEU A 88 -2.32 0.42 17.49
N GLN A 89 -1.36 0.05 18.33
CA GLN A 89 -1.22 0.59 19.69
C GLN A 89 -0.80 2.06 19.73
N GLN A 90 -0.24 2.61 18.65
CA GLN A 90 0.05 4.03 18.55
C GLN A 90 -1.23 4.86 18.30
N LEU A 91 -2.31 4.23 17.83
CA LEU A 91 -3.58 4.92 17.69
C LEU A 91 -4.18 5.22 19.05
N LYS A 92 -4.54 6.49 19.24
CA LYS A 92 -5.24 6.93 20.44
C LYS A 92 -6.54 6.13 20.61
N GLY A 93 -6.71 5.50 21.78
CA GLY A 93 -7.88 4.69 22.10
C GLY A 93 -7.76 3.21 21.72
N ILE A 94 -6.66 2.79 21.10
CA ILE A 94 -6.33 1.38 20.85
C ILE A 94 -5.15 1.00 21.74
N GLY A 95 -5.40 0.12 22.71
CA GLY A 95 -4.35 -0.49 23.54
C GLY A 95 -4.09 -1.93 23.15
N ALA A 96 -3.13 -2.59 23.82
CA ALA A 96 -2.73 -3.97 23.52
C ALA A 96 -3.90 -4.95 23.33
N ARG A 97 -4.88 -4.94 24.25
CA ARG A 97 -6.07 -5.81 24.18
C ARG A 97 -6.91 -5.58 22.92
N ARG A 98 -7.10 -4.31 22.52
CA ARG A 98 -7.88 -3.98 21.31
C ARG A 98 -7.10 -4.30 20.05
N ALA A 99 -5.80 -4.08 20.06
CA ALA A 99 -4.93 -4.42 18.94
C ALA A 99 -4.91 -5.94 18.69
N GLU A 100 -4.83 -6.76 19.74
CA GLU A 100 -4.96 -8.21 19.65
C GLU A 100 -6.33 -8.61 19.08
N TYR A 101 -7.41 -8.08 19.63
CA TYR A 101 -8.76 -8.39 19.16
C TYR A 101 -9.02 -7.95 17.70
N ILE A 102 -8.44 -6.82 17.27
CA ILE A 102 -8.48 -6.39 15.86
C ILE A 102 -7.83 -7.45 14.96
N LEU A 103 -6.70 -8.03 15.36
CA LEU A 103 -6.02 -9.06 14.57
C LEU A 103 -6.84 -10.34 14.50
N GLU A 104 -7.45 -10.76 15.61
CA GLU A 104 -8.38 -11.91 15.65
C GLU A 104 -9.54 -11.70 14.66
N LEU A 105 -10.15 -10.52 14.64
CA LEU A 105 -11.23 -10.19 13.70
C LEU A 105 -10.78 -10.27 12.23
N ARG A 106 -9.51 -9.99 11.93
CA ARG A 106 -8.95 -10.08 10.56
C ARG A 106 -8.76 -11.52 10.10
N GLU A 107 -8.53 -12.45 11.03
CA GLU A 107 -8.44 -13.88 10.72
C GLU A 107 -9.80 -14.42 10.26
N GLU A 108 -10.90 -13.93 10.85
CA GLU A 108 -12.27 -14.29 10.46
C GLU A 108 -12.69 -13.60 9.15
N SER A 109 -12.33 -12.32 8.98
CA SER A 109 -12.67 -11.54 7.79
C SER A 109 -11.52 -10.62 7.40
N PRO A 110 -10.97 -10.69 6.17
CA PRO A 110 -9.80 -9.89 5.81
C PRO A 110 -9.94 -8.36 5.94
N ARG A 111 -11.17 -7.82 5.88
CA ARG A 111 -11.47 -6.39 6.08
C ARG A 111 -12.75 -6.22 6.92
N PRO A 112 -12.66 -6.35 8.26
CA PRO A 112 -13.83 -6.33 9.13
C PRO A 112 -14.38 -4.91 9.37
N PHE A 113 -13.56 -3.86 9.20
CA PHE A 113 -13.96 -2.48 9.46
C PHE A 113 -14.23 -1.72 8.15
N LYS A 114 -15.50 -1.46 7.83
CA LYS A 114 -15.91 -0.73 6.61
C LYS A 114 -16.56 0.60 6.92
N THR A 115 -17.15 0.72 8.10
CA THR A 115 -17.89 1.88 8.56
C THR A 115 -17.57 2.17 10.02
N LEU A 116 -17.95 3.37 10.49
CA LEU A 116 -17.78 3.74 11.90
C LEU A 116 -18.62 2.88 12.87
N VAL A 117 -19.63 2.17 12.38
CA VAL A 117 -20.47 1.28 13.19
C VAL A 117 -19.72 0.00 13.53
N ASP A 118 -18.89 -0.50 12.60
CA ASP A 118 -18.11 -1.73 12.80
C ASP A 118 -17.08 -1.61 13.93
N LEU A 119 -16.74 -0.37 14.32
CA LEU A 119 -15.84 -0.07 15.44
C LEU A 119 -16.48 -0.33 16.80
N GLU A 120 -17.80 -0.48 16.87
CA GLU A 120 -18.49 -0.89 18.09
C GLU A 120 -18.08 -2.30 18.52
N ASN A 121 -17.73 -3.17 17.56
CA ASN A 121 -17.24 -4.52 17.84
C ASN A 121 -15.98 -4.48 18.70
N ILE A 122 -15.07 -3.54 18.46
CA ILE A 122 -13.83 -3.35 19.25
C ILE A 122 -14.02 -2.41 20.45
N GLY A 123 -15.28 -2.11 20.81
CA GLY A 123 -15.65 -1.28 21.95
C GLY A 123 -15.40 0.22 21.76
N LEU A 124 -15.42 0.70 20.52
CA LEU A 124 -15.33 2.12 20.19
C LEU A 124 -16.66 2.63 19.65
N SER A 125 -17.30 3.53 20.40
CA SER A 125 -18.47 4.25 19.90
C SER A 125 -18.08 5.25 18.81
N SER A 126 -19.00 5.54 17.89
CA SER A 126 -18.75 6.54 16.84
C SER A 126 -18.39 7.92 17.41
N LYS A 127 -18.90 8.28 18.61
CA LYS A 127 -18.53 9.52 19.30
C LYS A 127 -17.06 9.54 19.72
N GLN A 128 -16.55 8.44 20.27
CA GLN A 128 -15.14 8.32 20.66
C GLN A 128 -14.23 8.41 19.43
N VAL A 129 -14.59 7.72 18.36
CA VAL A 129 -13.82 7.74 17.11
C VAL A 129 -13.77 9.15 16.53
N GLN A 130 -14.91 9.84 16.44
CA GLN A 130 -14.93 11.23 15.99
C GLN A 130 -14.08 12.15 16.87
N ASP A 131 -14.04 11.91 18.19
CA ASP A 131 -13.20 12.68 19.10
C ASP A 131 -11.71 12.42 18.91
N ILE A 132 -11.33 11.16 18.68
CA ILE A 132 -9.96 10.77 18.30
C ILE A 132 -9.56 11.48 17.01
N LEU A 133 -10.36 11.37 15.95
CA LEU A 133 -10.07 11.99 14.66
C LEU A 133 -9.97 13.52 14.76
N ARG A 134 -10.86 14.18 15.50
CA ARG A 134 -10.76 15.63 15.77
C ARG A 134 -9.45 15.99 16.45
N LYS A 135 -9.08 15.28 17.51
CA LYS A 135 -7.84 15.51 18.27
C LYS A 135 -6.59 15.29 17.40
N THR A 136 -6.62 14.28 16.54
CA THR A 136 -5.56 14.01 15.56
C THR A 136 -5.46 15.13 14.54
N ALA A 137 -6.58 15.54 13.93
CA ALA A 137 -6.61 16.61 12.94
C ALA A 137 -6.14 17.97 13.52
N SER A 138 -6.57 18.32 14.74
CA SER A 138 -6.07 19.50 15.44
C SER A 138 -4.57 19.42 15.79
N GLY A 139 -3.98 18.22 15.78
CA GLY A 139 -2.56 18.00 15.97
C GLY A 139 -1.70 18.39 14.77
N ILE A 140 -2.28 18.45 13.58
CA ILE A 140 -1.55 18.69 12.32
C ILE A 140 -1.04 20.13 12.22
N PHE A 141 -1.79 21.09 12.76
CA PHE A 141 -1.50 22.53 12.66
C PHE A 141 -0.83 23.10 13.92
N LYS A 142 -0.18 22.24 14.72
CA LYS A 142 0.50 22.64 15.96
C LYS A 142 1.89 23.19 15.71
#